data_AF-A0A314Y1U9-F1
#
_entry.id   AF-A0A314Y1U9-F1
#
_cell.length_a   1.000
_cell.length_b   1.000
_cell.length_c   1.000
_cell.angle_alpha   90.00
_cell.angle_beta   90.00
_cell.angle_gamma   90.00
#
_symmetry.space_group_name_H-M   'P 1'
#
loop_
_entity.id
_entity.type
_entity.pdbx_description
1 polymer ?
#
loop_
_entity_poly.entity_id
_entity_poly.type
_entity_poly.pdbx_seq_one_letter_code
_entity_poly.pdbx_strand_id
1 'polypeptide(L)' 'MIRSRDLPTCIQTTNHDDVMFNFCMEATDKVNKASAVVFLTFDALEQDVMDALSSMLIPPV' A
#
# COMPACT_ATOMS: atom_id res chain seq x y z
N MET A 1 -2.40 5.72 -15.90
CA MET A 1 -2.98 4.35 -15.90
C MET A 1 -1.85 3.39 -15.60
N ILE A 2 -1.93 2.66 -14.49
CA ILE A 2 -0.91 1.67 -14.08
C ILE A 2 -1.28 0.32 -14.72
N ARG A 3 -0.32 -0.40 -15.28
CA ARG A 3 -0.50 -1.74 -15.85
C ARG A 3 0.15 -2.79 -14.97
N SER A 4 -0.30 -4.05 -15.06
CA SER A 4 0.28 -5.16 -14.30
C SER A 4 1.81 -5.27 -14.49
N ARG A 5 2.32 -5.01 -15.70
CA ARG A 5 3.78 -5.03 -16.00
C ARG A 5 4.56 -3.91 -15.32
N ASP A 6 3.90 -2.83 -14.88
CA ASP A 6 4.55 -1.70 -14.21
C ASP A 6 4.76 -1.96 -12.71
N LEU A 7 4.13 -3.00 -12.16
CA LEU A 7 4.24 -3.38 -10.75
C LEU A 7 5.49 -4.24 -10.50
N PRO A 8 6.05 -4.26 -9.28
CA PRO A 8 7.08 -5.23 -8.90
C PRO A 8 6.66 -6.68 -9.16
N THR A 9 7.62 -7.56 -9.44
CA THR A 9 7.37 -8.99 -9.72
C THR A 9 6.66 -9.71 -8.57
N CYS A 10 6.91 -9.30 -7.33
CA CYS A 10 6.23 -9.85 -6.16
C CYS A 10 4.71 -9.59 -6.15
N ILE A 11 4.21 -8.60 -6.90
CA ILE A 11 2.77 -8.33 -7.04
C ILE A 11 2.19 -9.08 -8.26
N GLN A 12 3.04 -9.41 -9.24
CA GLN A 12 2.64 -10.14 -10.46
C GLN A 12 2.61 -11.66 -10.27
N THR A 13 3.21 -12.16 -9.20
CA THR A 13 3.35 -13.59 -8.94
C THR A 13 1.98 -14.26 -8.71
N THR A 14 1.81 -15.48 -9.23
CA THR A 14 0.66 -16.36 -8.90
C THR A 14 1.07 -17.45 -7.90
N ASN A 15 2.31 -17.40 -7.41
CA ASN A 15 2.79 -18.33 -6.39
C ASN A 15 2.28 -17.89 -5.02
N HIS A 16 1.40 -18.68 -4.42
CA HIS A 16 0.88 -18.41 -3.07
C HIS A 16 1.95 -18.50 -1.98
N ASP A 17 3.08 -19.16 -2.24
CA ASP A 17 4.20 -19.27 -1.31
C ASP A 17 5.27 -18.18 -1.53
N ASP A 18 4.99 -17.16 -2.37
CA ASP A 18 5.91 -16.05 -2.56
C ASP A 18 6.06 -15.23 -1.26
N VAL A 19 7.27 -15.24 -0.70
CA VAL A 19 7.58 -14.64 0.59
C VAL A 19 7.31 -13.13 0.60
N MET A 20 7.64 -12.44 -0.50
CA MET A 20 7.49 -10.99 -0.56
C MET A 20 6.01 -10.61 -0.73
N PHE A 21 5.26 -11.35 -1.54
CA PHE A 21 3.81 -11.17 -1.66
C PHE A 21 3.12 -11.36 -0.31
N ASN A 22 3.42 -12.47 0.38
CA ASN A 22 2.83 -12.80 1.68
C ASN A 22 3.18 -11.75 2.74
N PHE A 23 4.42 -11.27 2.76
CA PHE A 23 4.84 -10.18 3.65
C PHE A 23 4.05 -8.89 3.39
N CYS A 24 3.90 -8.47 2.12
CA CYS A 24 3.14 -7.28 1.76
C CYS A 24 1.66 -7.39 2.15
N MET A 25 1.07 -8.58 1.97
CA MET A 25 -0.31 -8.86 2.37
C MET A 25 -0.48 -8.76 3.89
N GLU A 26 0.41 -9.39 4.66
CA GLU A 26 0.36 -9.34 6.13
C GLU A 26 0.55 -7.92 6.67
N ALA A 27 1.48 -7.15 6.10
CA ALA A 27 1.71 -5.76 6.48
C ALA A 27 0.47 -4.89 6.20
N THR A 28 -0.19 -5.11 5.06
CA THR A 28 -1.39 -4.39 4.66
C THR A 28 -2.60 -4.75 5.53
N ASP A 29 -2.78 -6.03 5.87
CA ASP A 29 -3.85 -6.48 6.77
C ASP A 29 -3.74 -5.87 8.18
N LYS A 30 -2.50 -5.63 8.64
CA LYS A 30 -2.22 -5.06 9.96
C LYS A 30 -2.14 -3.54 9.99
N VAL A 31 -2.19 -2.87 8.83
CA VAL A 31 -1.95 -1.41 8.75
C VAL A 31 -2.96 -0.60 9.57
N ASN A 32 -4.20 -1.06 9.65
CA ASN A 32 -5.27 -0.44 10.42
C ASN A 32 -5.05 -0.47 11.94
N LYS A 33 -4.11 -1.29 12.43
CA LYS A 33 -3.72 -1.36 13.85
C LYS A 33 -2.55 -0.44 14.18
N ALA A 34 -1.92 0.17 13.17
CA ALA A 34 -0.84 1.11 13.39
C ALA A 34 -1.38 2.43 13.92
N SER A 35 -0.70 3.03 14.90
CA SER A 35 -1.06 4.36 15.41
C SER A 35 -0.85 5.47 14.37
N ALA A 36 0.09 5.26 13.44
CA ALA A 36 0.37 6.15 12.32
C ALA A 36 1.09 5.39 11.20
N VAL A 37 0.91 5.85 9.96
CA VAL A 37 1.66 5.40 8.77
C VAL A 37 2.46 6.59 8.25
N VAL A 38 3.77 6.42 8.10
CA VAL A 38 4.66 7.49 7.63
C VAL A 38 5.04 7.21 6.17
N PHE A 39 4.70 8.14 5.28
CA PHE A 39 5.11 8.11 3.88
C PHE A 39 6.27 9.09 3.68
N LEU A 40 7.38 8.63 3.10
CA LEU A 40 8.53 9.47 2.78
C LEU A 40 8.30 10.20 1.44
N THR A 41 7.24 11.01 1.40
CA THR A 41 6.82 11.85 0.27
C THR A 41 6.46 13.25 0.77
N PHE A 42 5.96 14.13 -0.11
CA PHE A 42 5.42 15.43 0.27
C PHE A 42 4.14 15.72 -0.50
N ASP A 43 3.22 16.46 0.12
CA ASP A 43 1.84 16.65 -0.38
C ASP A 43 1.79 17.16 -1.82
N ALA A 44 2.62 18.15 -2.19
CA ALA A 44 2.62 18.70 -3.54
C ALA A 44 3.08 17.71 -4.64
N LEU A 45 3.76 16.61 -4.27
CA LEU A 45 4.17 15.58 -5.23
C LEU A 45 3.03 14.59 -5.53
N GLU A 46 2.27 14.21 -4.49
CA GLU A 46 1.37 13.05 -4.52
C GLU A 46 0.03 13.31 -3.80
N GLN A 47 -0.50 14.54 -3.86
CA GLN A 47 -1.72 14.96 -3.14
C GLN A 47 -2.89 13.99 -3.33
N ASP A 48 -3.22 13.63 -4.58
CA ASP A 48 -4.35 12.74 -4.88
C ASP A 48 -4.18 11.36 -4.23
N VAL A 49 -2.93 10.86 -4.15
CA VAL A 49 -2.61 9.57 -3.53
C VAL A 49 -2.72 9.67 -2.02
N MET A 50 -2.22 10.75 -1.44
CA MET A 50 -2.29 11.00 0.00
C MET A 50 -3.74 11.16 0.48
N ASP A 51 -4.59 11.84 -0.29
CA ASP A 51 -6.02 12.00 0.01
C ASP A 51 -6.74 10.65 -0.03
N ALA A 52 -6.48 9.83 -1.06
CA ALA A 52 -7.06 8.51 -1.19
C ALA A 52 -6.62 7.57 -0.04
N LEU A 53 -5.32 7.56 0.29
CA LEU A 53 -4.78 6.75 1.38
C LEU A 53 -5.32 7.19 2.74
N SER A 54 -5.42 8.50 2.98
CA SER A 54 -6.00 9.03 4.22
C SER A 54 -7.45 8.58 4.39
N SER A 55 -8.24 8.59 3.32
CA SER A 55 -9.63 8.10 3.34
C SER A 55 -9.74 6.59 3.58
N MET A 56 -8.72 5.80 3.25
CA MET A 56 -8.74 4.33 3.41
C MET A 56 -8.17 3.87 4.76
N LEU A 57 -7.11 4.52 5.22
CA LEU A 57 -6.32 4.10 6.38
C LEU A 57 -6.81 4.72 7.69
N ILE A 58 -7.45 5.88 7.62
CA ILE A 58 -7.92 6.61 8.79
C ILE A 58 -9.44 6.42 8.87
N PRO A 59 -9.98 5.68 9.86
CA PRO A 59 -11.42 5.65 10.09
C PRO A 59 -11.92 7.08 10.31
N PRO A 60 -13.11 7.45 9.79
CA PRO A 60 -13.69 8.74 10.11
C PRO A 60 -13.88 8.81 11.63
N VAL A 61 -13.37 9.90 12.22
CA VAL A 61 -13.50 10.21 13.65
C VAL A 61 -14.94 10.56 13.99
#